data_AF-A0A0D1D3F9-F1
#
_entry.id   AF-A0A0D1D3F9-F1
#
_cell.length_a   1.000
_cell.length_b   1.000
_cell.length_c   1.000
_cell.angle_alpha   90.00
_cell.angle_beta   90.00
_cell.angle_gamma   90.00
#
_symmetry.space_group_name_H-M   'P 1'
#
loop_
_entity.id
_entity.type
_entity.pdbx_description
1 polymer ?
#
loop_
_entity_poly.entity_id
_entity_poly.type
_entity_poly.pdbx_seq_one_letter_code
_entity_poly.pdbx_strand_id
1 'polypeptide(L)'
;MTGRIAAFIGFVTLITAPFFALAEGEMKDVAVVCETAEGGVACQVQADVPLFCVAVGPDDEPRANSTVTAGTGLAVFNGVVTEDVAAIRCRTVG
;
A
#
# COMPACT_ATOMS: atom_id res chain seq x y z
N MET A 1 26.34 -62.72 -5.92
CA MET A 1 27.18 -61.53 -5.65
C MET A 1 26.26 -60.32 -5.77
N THR A 2 25.62 -59.88 -4.68
CA THR A 2 26.04 -58.86 -3.70
C THR A 2 25.68 -57.43 -4.14
N GLY A 3 24.86 -56.77 -3.31
CA GLY A 3 24.49 -55.34 -3.32
C GLY A 3 22.98 -55.19 -3.07
N ARG A 4 22.42 -55.04 -1.86
CA ARG A 4 22.63 -54.00 -0.82
C ARG A 4 22.74 -52.61 -1.48
N ILE A 5 21.79 -51.69 -1.31
CA ILE A 5 21.55 -50.91 -0.08
C ILE A 5 20.14 -50.32 -0.13
N ALA A 6 19.42 -50.44 0.99
CA ALA A 6 18.22 -49.69 1.32
C ALA A 6 18.59 -48.24 1.67
N ALA A 7 17.85 -47.26 1.16
CA ALA A 7 17.89 -45.89 1.67
C ALA A 7 16.45 -45.41 1.90
N PHE A 8 15.98 -45.61 3.13
CA PHE A 8 14.89 -44.84 3.71
C PHE A 8 15.39 -43.39 3.85
N ILE A 9 14.84 -42.48 3.06
CA ILE A 9 14.92 -41.03 3.28
C ILE A 9 13.45 -40.62 3.31
N GLY A 10 12.85 -40.41 4.47
CA GLY A 10 13.21 -39.29 5.33
C GLY A 10 12.08 -38.27 5.16
N PHE A 11 11.06 -38.44 6.00
CA PHE A 11 9.88 -37.59 6.09
C PHE A 11 10.32 -36.17 6.46
N VAL A 12 10.19 -35.21 5.55
CA VAL A 12 10.13 -33.80 5.88
C VAL A 12 8.89 -33.25 5.19
N THR A 13 7.76 -33.39 5.86
CA THR A 13 6.58 -32.58 5.59
C THR A 13 7.00 -31.14 5.87
N LEU A 14 7.34 -30.41 4.80
CA LEU A 14 7.48 -28.97 4.88
C LEU A 14 6.10 -28.43 5.24
N ILE A 15 5.89 -28.21 6.54
CA ILE A 15 4.82 -27.35 7.02
C ILE A 15 5.22 -25.96 6.53
N THR A 16 4.80 -25.62 5.32
CA THR A 16 4.71 -24.22 4.91
C THR A 16 3.68 -23.62 5.85
N ALA A 17 4.15 -23.08 6.98
CA ALA A 17 3.35 -22.23 7.84
C ALA A 17 2.65 -21.23 6.91
N PRO A 18 1.33 -20.99 7.07
CA PRO A 18 0.71 -19.89 6.36
C PRO A 18 1.52 -18.69 6.77
N PHE A 19 2.19 -18.14 5.77
CA PHE A 19 2.87 -16.87 5.84
C PHE A 19 1.78 -15.92 6.29
N PHE A 20 1.69 -15.69 7.60
CA PHE A 20 1.15 -14.47 8.14
C PHE A 20 2.11 -13.41 7.60
N ALA A 21 1.88 -13.05 6.32
CA ALA A 21 2.15 -11.74 5.81
C ALA A 21 1.35 -10.83 6.74
N LEU A 22 1.94 -10.52 7.89
CA LEU A 22 1.79 -9.23 8.51
C LEU A 22 1.92 -8.28 7.33
N ALA A 23 0.79 -7.72 6.93
CA ALA A 23 0.70 -6.68 5.93
C ALA A 23 1.47 -5.49 6.52
N GLU A 24 2.79 -5.53 6.37
CA GLU A 24 3.61 -4.33 6.36
C GLU A 24 2.90 -3.44 5.34
N GLY A 25 2.29 -2.36 5.81
CA GLY A 25 1.49 -1.46 4.99
C GLY A 25 2.32 -0.94 3.84
N GLU A 26 2.28 -1.67 2.73
CA GLU A 26 3.08 -1.44 1.54
C GLU A 26 2.61 -0.09 1.01
N MET A 27 3.50 0.92 1.06
CA MET A 27 3.20 2.23 0.53
C MET A 27 3.23 2.09 -1.00
N LYS A 28 2.06 1.82 -1.58
CA LYS A 28 1.92 1.64 -3.03
C LYS A 28 1.68 2.99 -3.67
N ASP A 29 2.41 3.25 -4.75
CA ASP A 29 2.09 4.34 -5.67
C ASP A 29 0.76 3.98 -6.35
N VAL A 30 -0.32 4.60 -5.87
CA VAL A 30 -1.64 4.44 -6.48
C VAL A 30 -1.75 5.52 -7.55
N ALA A 31 -1.94 5.10 -8.80
CA ALA A 31 -2.28 6.04 -9.88
C ALA A 31 -3.66 6.64 -9.58
N VAL A 32 -3.66 7.83 -9.00
CA VAL A 32 -4.86 8.55 -8.56
C VAL A 32 -5.26 9.58 -9.61
N VAL A 33 -6.55 9.60 -9.96
CA VAL A 33 -7.14 10.74 -10.65
C VAL A 33 -7.44 11.79 -9.59
N CYS A 34 -6.70 12.90 -9.64
CA CYS A 34 -6.85 14.02 -8.73
C CYS A 34 -7.54 15.19 -9.43
N GLU A 35 -8.52 15.77 -8.74
CA GLU A 35 -9.25 16.96 -9.16
C GLU A 35 -9.03 18.08 -8.14
N THR A 36 -9.04 19.33 -8.62
CA THR A 36 -9.02 20.48 -7.72
C THR A 36 -10.35 20.54 -6.96
N ALA A 37 -10.27 20.58 -5.64
CA ALA A 37 -11.42 20.75 -4.76
C ALA A 37 -11.40 22.15 -4.15
N GLU A 38 -12.52 22.60 -3.60
CA GLU A 38 -12.62 23.91 -2.97
C GLU A 38 -11.65 23.99 -1.77
N GLY A 39 -10.54 24.73 -1.93
CA GLY A 39 -9.49 24.85 -0.92
C GLY A 39 -8.44 23.73 -0.88
N GLY A 40 -8.38 22.86 -1.89
CA GLY A 40 -7.42 21.75 -1.89
C GLY A 40 -7.42 20.86 -3.14
N VAL A 41 -6.94 19.64 -2.97
CA VAL A 41 -6.92 18.58 -4.00
C VAL A 41 -7.69 17.37 -3.48
N ALA A 42 -8.60 16.83 -4.29
CA ALA A 42 -9.29 15.58 -4.00
C ALA A 42 -8.86 14.50 -4.99
N CYS A 43 -8.41 13.36 -4.50
CA CYS A 43 -7.93 12.25 -5.30
C CYS A 43 -8.78 11.00 -5.05
N GLN A 44 -9.29 10.38 -6.12
CA GLN A 44 -9.98 9.10 -6.00
C GLN A 44 -8.98 7.99 -5.72
N VAL A 45 -9.14 7.31 -4.60
CA VAL A 45 -8.35 6.14 -4.20
C VAL A 45 -9.26 4.96 -3.99
N GLN A 46 -8.89 3.79 -4.49
CA GLN A 46 -9.64 2.58 -4.19
C GLN A 46 -9.23 2.09 -2.79
N ALA A 47 -10.13 2.26 -1.82
CA ALA A 47 -9.87 1.97 -0.41
C ALA A 47 -10.88 0.95 0.14
N ASP A 48 -10.53 -0.33 0.05
CA ASP A 48 -11.26 -1.42 0.71
C ASP A 48 -10.97 -1.50 2.23
N VAL A 49 -9.88 -0.84 2.66
CA VAL A 49 -9.45 -0.68 4.05
C VAL A 49 -9.07 0.78 4.30
N PRO A 50 -9.01 1.26 5.57
CA PRO A 50 -8.56 2.61 5.86
C PRO A 50 -7.15 2.87 5.32
N LEU A 51 -6.98 3.97 4.58
CA LEU A 51 -5.69 4.38 4.02
C LEU A 51 -5.24 5.71 4.65
N PHE A 52 -3.94 5.85 4.83
CA PHE A 52 -3.29 7.12 5.08
C PHE A 52 -2.53 7.51 3.83
N CYS A 53 -2.94 8.59 3.19
CA CYS A 53 -2.36 9.12 1.97
C CYS A 53 -1.60 10.41 2.25
N VAL A 54 -0.50 10.61 1.53
CA VAL A 54 0.35 11.78 1.61
C VAL A 54 0.53 12.34 0.21
N ALA A 55 0.26 13.64 0.05
CA ALA A 55 0.60 14.38 -1.14
C ALA A 55 2.07 14.78 -1.08
N VAL A 56 2.82 14.39 -2.10
CA VAL A 56 4.27 14.57 -2.20
C VAL A 56 4.56 15.54 -3.35
N GLY A 57 5.38 16.54 -3.07
CA GLY A 57 5.80 17.55 -4.05
C GLY A 57 6.89 17.06 -5.02
N PRO A 58 7.26 17.90 -6.00
CA PRO A 58 8.30 17.56 -6.99
C PRO A 58 9.70 17.39 -6.39
N ASP A 59 9.89 17.86 -5.16
CA ASP A 59 11.08 17.73 -4.33
C ASP A 59 11.06 16.51 -3.40
N ASP A 60 10.08 15.62 -3.57
CA ASP A 60 9.82 14.45 -2.70
C ASP A 60 9.45 14.81 -1.25
N GLU A 61 9.11 16.08 -0.99
CA GLU A 61 8.67 16.54 0.33
C GLU A 61 7.15 16.35 0.54
N PRO A 62 6.72 15.94 1.75
CA PRO A 62 5.31 15.85 2.07
C PRO A 62 4.67 17.24 2.20
N ARG A 63 3.62 17.51 1.41
CA ARG A 63 2.89 18.77 1.40
C ARG A 63 1.63 18.73 2.25
N ALA A 64 0.87 17.64 2.15
CA ALA A 64 -0.36 17.43 2.90
C ALA A 64 -0.59 15.93 3.12
N ASN A 65 -1.46 15.61 4.08
CA ASN A 65 -1.91 14.25 4.29
C ASN A 65 -3.44 14.19 4.33
N SER A 66 -3.97 12.99 4.12
CA SER A 66 -5.39 12.70 4.19
C SER A 66 -5.57 11.27 4.68
N THR A 67 -6.55 11.06 5.55
CA THR A 67 -6.95 9.72 5.97
C THR A 67 -8.23 9.37 5.24
N VAL A 68 -8.20 8.30 4.46
CA VAL A 68 -9.35 7.78 3.73
C VAL A 68 -9.95 6.64 4.50
N THR A 69 -11.21 6.80 4.88
CA THR A 69 -12.00 5.74 5.49
C THR A 69 -12.39 4.71 4.42
N ALA A 70 -12.44 3.44 4.80
CA ALA A 70 -12.90 2.38 3.90
C ALA A 70 -14.30 2.72 3.34
N GLY A 71 -14.47 2.61 2.02
CA GLY A 71 -15.75 2.79 1.34
C GLY A 71 -16.08 4.20 0.82
N THR A 72 -15.37 5.27 1.22
CA THR A 72 -15.53 6.59 0.56
C THR A 72 -14.67 6.71 -0.70
N GLY A 73 -13.47 6.13 -0.67
CA GLY A 73 -12.56 6.11 -1.80
C GLY A 73 -12.07 7.49 -2.25
N LEU A 74 -12.05 8.48 -1.34
CA LEU A 74 -11.65 9.84 -1.64
C LEU A 74 -10.61 10.34 -0.61
N ALA A 75 -9.42 10.71 -1.09
CA ALA A 75 -8.40 11.40 -0.31
C ALA A 75 -8.51 12.91 -0.56
N VAL A 76 -8.75 13.69 0.48
CA VAL A 76 -8.84 15.16 0.38
C VAL A 76 -7.65 15.80 1.09
N PHE A 77 -6.86 16.55 0.34
CA PHE A 77 -5.69 17.28 0.79
C PHE A 77 -5.99 18.77 0.82
N ASN A 78 -6.23 19.32 2.01
CA ASN A 78 -6.52 20.74 2.18
C ASN A 78 -5.23 21.58 2.18
N GLY A 79 -5.29 22.80 1.65
CA GLY A 79 -4.18 23.75 1.71
C GLY A 79 -3.03 23.44 0.75
N VAL A 80 -3.25 22.58 -0.25
CA VAL A 80 -2.32 22.32 -1.35
C VAL A 80 -3.04 22.52 -2.67
N VAL A 81 -2.31 22.98 -3.69
CA VAL A 81 -2.80 23.07 -5.08
C VAL A 81 -2.29 21.89 -5.89
N THR A 82 -3.00 21.53 -6.95
CA THR A 82 -2.63 20.39 -7.83
C THR A 82 -1.24 20.54 -8.45
N GLU A 83 -0.79 21.79 -8.64
CA GLU A 83 0.51 22.15 -9.22
C GLU A 83 1.70 21.74 -8.33
N ASP A 84 1.48 21.74 -7.00
CA ASP A 84 2.48 21.43 -5.99
C ASP A 84 2.55 19.94 -5.65
N VAL A 85 1.70 19.12 -6.28
CA VAL A 85 1.59 17.68 -6.04
C VAL A 85 2.15 16.93 -7.22
N ALA A 86 3.31 16.27 -7.02
CA ALA A 86 3.92 15.41 -8.03
C ALA A 86 3.43 13.97 -7.93
N ALA A 87 3.15 13.49 -6.72
CA ALA A 87 2.66 12.13 -6.47
C ALA A 87 1.80 12.05 -5.21
N ILE A 88 0.92 11.06 -5.15
CA ILE A 88 0.22 10.66 -3.91
C ILE A 88 0.71 9.28 -3.50
N ARG A 89 1.16 9.17 -2.26
CA ARG A 89 1.59 7.90 -1.66
C ARG A 89 0.62 7.49 -0.57
N CYS A 90 0.00 6.32 -0.71
CA CYS A 90 -0.96 5.80 0.27
C CYS A 90 -0.42 4.54 0.93
N ARG A 91 -0.72 4.37 2.23
CA ARG A 91 -0.48 3.13 2.97
C ARG A 91 -1.72 2.72 3.73
N THR A 92 -1.90 1.43 3.97
CA THR A 92 -2.98 0.93 4.81
C THR A 92 -2.74 1.28 6.28
N VAL A 93 -3.81 1.66 6.99
CA VAL A 93 -3.80 1.86 8.44
C VAL A 93 -4.55 0.69 9.05
N GLY A 94 -3.79 -0.30 9.53
CA GLY A 94 -4.29 -1.50 10.22
C GLY A 94 -4.18 -1.37 11.72
#